data_AF-A0A445BGW4-F1
#
_entry.id   AF-A0A445BGW4-F1
#
_cell.length_a   1.000
_cell.length_b   1.000
_cell.length_c   1.000
_cell.angle_alpha   90.00
_cell.angle_beta   90.00
_cell.angle_gamma   90.00
#
_symmetry.space_group_name_H-M   'P 1'
#
loop_
_entity.id
_entity.type
_entity.pdbx_description
1 polymer ?
#
loop_
_entity_poly.entity_id
_entity_poly.type
_entity_poly.pdbx_seq_one_letter_code
_entity_poly.pdbx_strand_id
1 'polypeptide(L)'
;MARIFSKDEQEANTAKIVGTYGYVSPEYLKKGLYSVKSDMYSFGVLLLQIIGGKVTRYYGEHENLTLMEYAYELWKEGRGTEFAD
;
A
#
# COMPACT_ATOMS: atom_id res chain seq x y z
N MET A 1 -1.18 5.98 13.31
CA MET A 1 -0.23 6.20 14.42
C MET A 1 1.17 6.14 13.83
N ALA A 2 1.98 7.20 13.96
CA ALA A 2 3.38 7.18 13.54
C ALA A 2 4.26 6.86 14.75
N ARG A 3 5.19 5.91 14.61
CA ARG A 3 6.24 5.60 15.59
C ARG A 3 7.59 5.70 14.89
N ILE A 4 8.49 6.50 15.43
CA ILE A 4 9.87 6.61 14.95
C ILE A 4 10.63 5.40 15.51
N PHE A 5 11.15 4.55 14.62
CA PHE A 5 12.04 3.45 14.99
C PHE A 5 13.50 3.93 14.95
N SER A 6 14.29 3.46 15.92
CA SER A 6 15.71 3.79 16.05
C SER A 6 16.48 3.30 14.81
N LYS A 7 17.43 4.12 14.34
CA LYS A 7 18.19 3.96 13.08
C LYS A 7 18.90 2.61 12.84
N ASP A 8 19.01 1.75 13.85
CA ASP A 8 19.79 0.51 13.79
C ASP A 8 18.96 -0.77 13.53
N GLU A 9 17.62 -0.68 13.51
CA GLU A 9 16.76 -1.82 13.14
C GLU A 9 16.17 -1.59 11.74
N GLN A 10 16.88 -2.04 10.69
CA GLN A 10 16.32 -2.10 9.33
C GLN A 10 15.09 -3.02 9.22
N GLU A 11 14.90 -3.88 10.22
CA GLU A 11 13.77 -4.79 10.39
C GLU A 11 13.34 -4.79 11.86
N ALA A 12 12.15 -4.26 12.15
CA ALA A 12 11.54 -4.36 13.48
C ALA A 12 10.55 -5.52 13.48
N ASN A 13 10.85 -6.59 14.21
CA ASN A 13 9.94 -7.71 14.39
C ASN A 13 8.91 -7.34 15.47
N THR A 14 7.81 -6.70 15.06
CA THR A 14 6.79 -6.28 16.01
C THR A 14 5.92 -7.49 16.34
N ALA A 15 5.96 -7.96 17.60
CA ALA A 15 5.06 -8.99 18.14
C ALA A 15 3.55 -8.65 17.99
N LYS A 16 3.23 -7.43 17.58
CA LYS A 16 1.89 -6.94 17.27
C LYS A 16 1.91 -6.16 15.96
N ILE A 17 1.14 -6.61 14.97
CA ILE A 17 0.91 -5.90 13.72
C ILE A 17 0.08 -4.65 14.03
N VAL A 18 0.58 -3.47 13.64
CA VAL A 18 -0.12 -2.19 13.80
C VAL A 18 -0.03 -1.43 12.49
N GLY A 19 -1.17 -1.05 11.92
CA GLY A 19 -1.20 -0.25 10.70
C GLY A 19 -2.61 0.06 10.21
N THR A 20 -2.70 0.95 9.22
CA THR A 20 -3.98 1.34 8.60
C THR A 20 -4.31 0.36 7.49
N TYR A 21 -5.49 -0.26 7.54
CA TYR A 21 -5.94 -1.19 6.52
C TYR A 21 -5.86 -0.56 5.12
N GLY A 22 -5.36 -1.31 4.14
CA GLY A 22 -5.12 -0.84 2.78
C GLY A 22 -3.73 -0.22 2.55
N TYR A 23 -2.99 0.17 3.60
CA TYR A 23 -1.62 0.68 3.48
C TYR A 23 -0.58 -0.32 3.98
N VAL A 24 -0.98 -1.29 4.79
CA VAL A 24 -0.06 -2.29 5.35
C VAL A 24 0.39 -3.24 4.27
N SER A 25 1.70 -3.40 4.13
CA SER A 25 2.27 -4.32 3.14
C SER A 25 1.96 -5.79 3.46
N PRO A 26 1.78 -6.63 2.44
CA PRO A 26 1.42 -8.04 2.64
C PRO A 26 2.51 -8.81 3.40
N GLU A 27 3.78 -8.45 3.24
CA GLU A 27 4.87 -9.05 4.01
C GLU A 27 4.84 -8.66 5.49
N TYR A 28 4.46 -7.43 5.82
CA TYR A 28 4.28 -7.02 7.21
C TYR A 28 3.10 -7.77 7.85
N LEU A 29 1.99 -7.93 7.12
CA LEU A 29 0.83 -8.73 7.59
C LEU A 29 1.18 -10.20 7.81
N LYS A 30 1.97 -10.80 6.93
CA LYS A 30 2.26 -12.24 6.96
C LYS A 30 3.35 -12.62 7.96
N LYS A 31 4.36 -11.76 8.12
CA LYS A 31 5.58 -12.10 8.88
C LYS A 31 5.78 -11.25 10.14
N GLY A 32 4.97 -10.21 10.35
CA GLY A 32 5.17 -9.26 11.45
C GLY A 32 6.43 -8.40 11.31
N LEU A 33 7.10 -8.48 10.14
CA LEU A 33 8.33 -7.76 9.84
C LEU A 33 8.02 -6.40 9.24
N TYR A 34 8.27 -5.35 10.01
CA TYR A 34 8.25 -3.98 9.52
C TYR A 34 9.64 -3.60 9.05
N SER A 35 9.75 -2.96 7.89
CA SER A 35 11.02 -2.56 7.28
C SER A 35 10.85 -1.34 6.38
N VAL A 36 11.97 -0.82 5.87
CA VAL A 36 11.95 0.22 4.82
C VAL A 36 11.10 -0.20 3.62
N LYS A 37 11.02 -1.50 3.28
CA LYS A 37 10.19 -2.00 2.16
C LYS A 37 8.70 -1.87 2.45
N SER A 38 8.26 -2.14 3.69
CA SER A 38 6.85 -1.96 4.07
C SER A 38 6.45 -0.49 4.09
N ASP A 39 7.39 0.40 4.42
CA ASP A 39 7.17 1.85 4.30
C ASP A 39 7.06 2.31 2.86
N MET A 40 7.93 1.81 1.97
CA MET A 40 7.84 2.10 0.54
C MET A 40 6.51 1.64 -0.06
N TYR A 41 6.00 0.48 0.36
CA TYR A 41 4.67 0.00 -0.03
C TYR A 41 3.57 0.96 0.41
N SER A 42 3.57 1.33 1.70
CA SER A 42 2.59 2.28 2.28
C SER A 42 2.62 3.63 1.56
N PHE A 43 3.83 4.12 1.23
CA PHE A 43 4.04 5.34 0.46
C PHE A 43 3.50 5.22 -0.97
N GLY A 44 3.69 4.09 -1.64
CA GLY A 44 3.13 3.83 -2.97
C GLY A 44 1.60 3.89 -2.98
N VAL A 45 0.95 3.29 -1.97
CA VAL A 45 -0.51 3.38 -1.80
C VAL A 45 -0.97 4.83 -1.57
N LEU A 46 -0.23 5.61 -0.79
CA LEU A 46 -0.52 7.03 -0.58
C LEU A 46 -0.40 7.83 -1.88
N LEU A 47 0.66 7.60 -2.65
CA LEU A 47 0.89 8.28 -3.93
C LEU A 47 -0.25 8.00 -4.92
N LEU A 48 -0.70 6.76 -5.01
CA LEU A 48 -1.83 6.38 -5.85
C LEU A 48 -3.14 7.07 -5.43
N GLN A 49 -3.36 7.30 -4.14
CA GLN A 49 -4.53 8.06 -3.69
C GLN A 49 -4.44 9.54 -4.07
N ILE A 50 -3.25 10.13 -3.97
CA ILE A 50 -3.02 11.53 -4.36
C ILE A 50 -3.24 11.70 -5.87
N ILE A 51 -2.67 10.80 -6.68
CA ILE A 51 -2.79 10.85 -8.14
C ILE A 51 -4.22 10.57 -8.58
N GLY A 52 -4.85 9.53 -8.02
CA GLY A 52 -6.16 9.06 -8.46
C GLY A 52 -7.35 9.77 -7.82
N GLY A 53 -7.14 10.60 -6.79
CA GLY A 53 -8.22 11.14 -5.95
C GLY A 53 -9.08 10.06 -5.26
N LYS A 54 -8.55 8.84 -5.20
CA LYS A 54 -9.26 7.62 -4.80
C LYS A 54 -8.92 7.26 -3.35
N VAL A 55 -9.79 6.53 -2.67
CA VAL A 55 -9.56 6.05 -1.29
C VAL A 55 -9.12 4.58 -1.31
N THR A 56 -8.53 4.08 -0.22
CA THR A 56 -8.19 2.64 -0.09
C THR A 56 -9.45 1.78 0.04
N ARG A 57 -10.03 1.41 -1.10
CA ARG A 57 -11.17 0.50 -1.27
C ARG A 57 -10.86 -0.53 -2.35
N TYR A 58 -11.79 -1.46 -2.56
CA TYR A 58 -11.75 -2.33 -3.72
C TYR A 58 -12.35 -1.64 -4.95
N TYR A 59 -11.78 -1.91 -6.11
CA TYR A 59 -12.13 -1.36 -7.42
C TYR A 59 -12.18 -2.48 -8.47
N GLY A 60 -12.43 -2.09 -9.72
CA GLY A 60 -12.62 -3.02 -10.84
C GLY A 60 -14.07 -3.45 -10.99
N GLU A 61 -14.35 -4.16 -12.09
CA GLU A 61 -15.71 -4.59 -12.45
C GLU A 61 -16.40 -5.43 -11.36
N HIS A 62 -15.61 -6.19 -10.59
CA HIS A 62 -16.10 -7.06 -9.52
C HIS A 62 -15.77 -6.57 -8.11
N GLU A 63 -15.30 -5.32 -7.96
CA GLU A 63 -14.91 -4.74 -6.67
C GLU A 63 -13.98 -5.66 -5.84
N ASN A 64 -13.01 -6.28 -6.51
CA ASN A 64 -12.11 -7.26 -5.91
C ASN A 64 -10.63 -6.88 -5.99
N LEU A 65 -10.30 -5.77 -6.64
CA LEU A 65 -8.92 -5.28 -6.78
C LEU A 65 -8.64 -4.22 -5.73
N THR A 66 -7.56 -4.36 -4.97
CA THR A 66 -7.03 -3.25 -4.16
C THR A 66 -6.71 -2.05 -5.05
N LEU A 67 -6.61 -0.85 -4.45
CA LEU A 67 -6.23 0.37 -5.19
C LEU A 67 -4.95 0.18 -6.04
N MET A 68 -3.96 -0.56 -5.51
CA MET A 68 -2.72 -0.84 -6.21
C MET A 68 -2.93 -1.81 -7.38
N GLU A 69 -3.70 -2.88 -7.20
CA GLU A 69 -4.01 -3.84 -8.27
C GLU A 69 -4.82 -3.16 -9.39
N TYR A 70 -5.79 -2.33 -9.03
CA TYR A 70 -6.58 -1.57 -10.00
C TYR A 70 -5.72 -0.59 -10.83
N ALA A 71 -4.84 0.16 -10.17
CA ALA A 71 -3.88 1.04 -10.86
C ALA A 71 -2.96 0.24 -11.80
N TYR A 72 -2.53 -0.94 -11.36
CA TYR A 72 -1.66 -1.81 -12.14
C TYR A 72 -2.38 -2.42 -13.36
N GLU A 73 -3.63 -2.85 -13.23
CA GLU A 73 -4.44 -3.34 -14.36
C GLU A 73 -4.61 -2.25 -15.42
N LEU A 74 -5.03 -1.04 -15.02
CA LEU A 74 -5.17 0.08 -15.96
C LEU A 74 -3.84 0.41 -16.64
N TRP A 75 -2.73 0.40 -15.90
CA TRP A 75 -1.41 0.64 -16.47
C TRP A 75 -1.02 -0.43 -17.51
N LYS A 76 -1.23 -1.71 -17.21
CA LYS A 76 -0.97 -2.83 -18.15
C LYS A 76 -1.81 -2.74 -19.42
N GLU A 77 -3.05 -2.28 -19.30
CA GLU A 77 -3.97 -2.10 -20.44
C GLU A 77 -3.68 -0.83 -21.26
N GLY A 78 -2.67 -0.03 -20.88
CA GLY A 78 -2.37 1.25 -21.52
C GLY A 78 -3.36 2.37 -21.16
N ARG A 79 -4.21 2.13 -20.16
CA ARG A 79 -5.29 2.99 -19.66
C ARG A 79 -4.90 3.73 -18.38
N GLY A 80 -3.61 3.86 -18.10
CA GLY A 80 -3.11 4.44 -16.85
C GLY A 80 -3.56 5.89 -16.60
N THR A 81 -3.89 6.65 -17.64
CA THR A 81 -4.44 8.00 -17.50
C THR A 81 -5.85 8.02 -16.92
N GLU A 82 -6.66 6.98 -17.19
CA GLU A 82 -8.00 6.82 -16.62
C GLU A 82 -7.96 6.59 -15.10
N PHE A 83 -6.82 6.21 -14.56
CA PHE A 83 -6.66 6.08 -13.12
C PHE A 83 -6.71 7.45 -12.41
N ALA A 84 -6.21 8.50 -13.07
CA ALA A 84 -6.11 9.86 -12.54
C ALA A 84 -7.31 10.76 -12.90
N ASP A 85 -8.17 10.28 -13.80
CA ASP A 85 -9.47 10.88 -14.12
C ASP A 85 -10.53 10.49 -13.06
#